data_AF-A0A7V4S328-F1
#
_entry.id   AF-A0A7V4S328-F1
#
_cell.length_a   1.000
_cell.length_b   1.000
_cell.length_c   1.000
_cell.angle_alpha   90.00
_cell.angle_beta   90.00
_cell.angle_gamma   90.00
#
_symmetry.space_group_name_H-M   'P 1'
#
loop_
_entity.id
_entity.type
_entity.pdbx_description
1 polymer ?
#
loop_
_entity_poly.entity_id
_entity_poly.type
_entity_poly.pdbx_seq_one_letter_code
_entity_poly.pdbx_strand_id
1 'polypeptide(L)'
;MKSILILFLFSLNVFPLENADIYFNAATEKYLQGDYEKAVESLEKAIEIEPDNVQFKNFLAKIIIEAGTNYNLTREYPKAMKILEKGKKYAPENEKINELYNLTKEVLTKVEQKKQPSEIKEEKPEQEQKIQKQPQVVEKKPEKPPEKLLEKKEKTISEKKETPKVIVKTQEYIPPWVYIIGLALVIIILLLIFLLVRTRHNLEIEKLKTEKLEIEIQNVKKELELEKLKIQKKDVYIKQPEKILIKSSEKRLREFITHSKVVTTDIYITNPNLEQIKNRIAVSTQELYELSPAVALNFLEDMIKSPESSIRENVVRALASIPVPKTLDMLIYLSKDKSDSVKREVIKEMEKLMERIEKKELIIPEEYQKKIQEILEEEKSKGEWIY
;
A
#
# COMPACT_ATOMS: atom_id res chain seq x y z
N MET A 1 -51.75 -44.25 31.30
CA MET A 1 -51.47 -43.26 30.22
C MET A 1 -50.62 -42.07 30.69
N LYS A 2 -51.03 -41.23 31.66
CA LYS A 2 -50.27 -40.00 32.03
C LYS A 2 -48.75 -40.21 32.30
N SER A 3 -48.35 -41.32 32.90
CA SER A 3 -46.93 -41.62 33.19
C SER A 3 -46.05 -41.90 31.96
N ILE A 4 -46.65 -42.34 30.83
CA ILE A 4 -45.90 -42.62 29.59
C ILE A 4 -45.49 -41.31 28.89
N LEU A 5 -46.34 -40.27 29.00
CA LEU A 5 -46.08 -38.96 28.40
C LEU A 5 -44.86 -38.25 29.03
N ILE A 6 -44.59 -38.51 30.32
CA ILE A 6 -43.43 -37.93 31.02
C ILE A 6 -42.12 -38.57 30.54
N LEU A 7 -42.10 -39.89 30.31
CA LEU A 7 -40.95 -40.57 29.72
C LEU A 7 -40.70 -40.12 28.27
N PHE A 8 -41.76 -39.92 27.47
CA PHE A 8 -41.63 -39.46 26.09
C PHE A 8 -41.08 -38.02 25.95
N LEU A 9 -41.32 -37.17 26.96
CA LEU A 9 -40.73 -35.82 27.04
C LEU A 9 -39.26 -35.83 27.47
N PHE A 10 -38.77 -36.90 28.11
CA PHE A 10 -37.34 -37.02 28.44
C PHE A 10 -36.51 -37.56 27.25
N SER A 11 -37.12 -38.39 26.39
CA SER A 11 -36.48 -38.93 25.18
C SER A 11 -36.31 -37.94 24.01
N LEU A 12 -36.72 -36.68 24.17
CA LEU A 12 -36.53 -35.63 23.16
C LEU A 12 -35.43 -34.61 23.52
N ASN A 13 -34.74 -34.79 24.65
CA ASN A 13 -33.42 -34.17 24.87
C ASN A 13 -32.35 -34.93 24.07
N VAL A 14 -32.47 -34.89 22.74
CA VAL A 14 -31.31 -35.00 21.86
C VAL A 14 -30.55 -33.68 21.99
N PHE A 15 -29.81 -33.55 23.09
CA PHE A 15 -28.68 -32.62 23.10
C PHE A 15 -27.82 -32.98 21.88
N PRO A 16 -27.49 -32.03 20.99
CA PRO A 16 -26.43 -32.29 20.04
C PRO A 16 -25.21 -32.67 20.87
N LEU A 17 -24.55 -33.77 20.50
CA LEU A 17 -23.36 -34.21 21.23
C LEU A 17 -22.25 -33.19 20.92
N GLU A 18 -22.16 -32.15 21.76
CA GLU A 18 -21.17 -31.07 21.65
C GLU A 18 -19.79 -31.68 21.89
N ASN A 19 -19.20 -32.23 20.83
CA ASN A 19 -17.86 -32.75 20.86
C ASN A 19 -16.89 -31.56 20.87
N ALA A 20 -16.02 -31.51 21.88
CA ALA A 20 -14.96 -30.51 21.99
C ALA A 20 -14.05 -30.48 20.76
N ASP A 21 -13.87 -31.61 20.05
CA ASP A 21 -13.14 -31.68 18.78
C ASP A 21 -13.70 -30.71 17.74
N ILE A 22 -15.03 -30.57 17.63
CA ILE A 22 -15.67 -29.68 16.64
C ILE A 22 -15.25 -28.23 16.92
N TYR A 23 -15.21 -27.86 18.19
CA TYR A 23 -14.81 -26.54 18.66
C TYR A 23 -13.29 -26.32 18.57
N PHE A 24 -12.47 -27.35 18.82
CA PHE A 24 -11.02 -27.35 18.61
C PHE A 24 -10.64 -27.24 17.11
N ASN A 25 -11.38 -27.91 16.23
CA ASN A 25 -11.21 -27.85 14.79
C ASN A 25 -11.55 -26.46 14.27
N ALA A 26 -12.69 -25.90 14.69
CA ALA A 26 -13.06 -24.52 14.37
C ALA A 26 -12.03 -23.50 14.92
N ALA A 27 -11.50 -23.72 16.13
CA ALA A 27 -10.42 -22.89 16.68
C ALA A 27 -9.16 -22.94 15.83
N THR A 28 -8.76 -24.14 15.40
CA THR A 28 -7.58 -24.38 14.57
C THR A 28 -7.71 -23.73 13.19
N GLU A 29 -8.87 -23.87 12.54
CA GLU A 29 -9.16 -23.22 11.25
C GLU A 29 -9.05 -21.69 11.34
N LYS A 30 -9.69 -21.09 12.34
CA LYS A 30 -9.70 -19.64 12.57
C LYS A 30 -8.31 -19.11 12.93
N TYR A 31 -7.54 -19.86 13.70
CA TYR A 31 -6.13 -19.55 14.00
C TYR A 31 -5.27 -19.52 12.74
N LEU A 32 -5.44 -20.48 11.83
CA LEU A 32 -4.74 -20.50 10.53
C LEU A 32 -5.13 -19.32 9.64
N GLN A 33 -6.41 -18.91 9.69
CA GLN A 33 -6.93 -17.70 9.02
C GLN A 33 -6.45 -16.39 9.67
N GLY A 34 -5.80 -16.42 10.84
CA GLY A 34 -5.39 -15.25 11.60
C GLY A 34 -6.49 -14.60 12.46
N ASP A 35 -7.69 -15.20 12.50
CA ASP A 35 -8.79 -14.74 13.34
C ASP A 35 -8.62 -15.21 14.79
N TYR A 36 -7.69 -14.56 15.49
CA TYR A 36 -7.36 -14.89 16.87
C TYR A 36 -8.55 -14.77 17.83
N GLU A 37 -9.45 -13.80 17.63
CA GLU A 37 -10.60 -13.60 18.52
C GLU A 37 -11.58 -14.76 18.40
N LYS A 38 -12.02 -15.12 17.18
CA LYS A 38 -12.93 -16.25 17.00
C LYS A 38 -12.24 -17.60 17.26
N ALA A 39 -10.92 -17.70 17.10
CA ALA A 39 -10.16 -18.90 17.46
C ALA A 39 -10.19 -19.14 18.98
N VAL A 40 -9.92 -18.11 19.77
CA VAL A 40 -10.04 -18.14 21.24
C VAL A 40 -11.47 -18.48 21.65
N GLU A 41 -12.49 -17.82 21.10
CA GLU A 41 -13.91 -18.09 21.42
C GLU A 41 -14.36 -19.52 21.10
N SER A 42 -13.76 -20.15 20.09
CA SER A 42 -14.05 -21.55 19.76
C SER A 42 -13.34 -22.49 20.74
N LEU A 43 -12.10 -22.19 21.10
CA LEU A 43 -11.30 -23.02 22.00
C LEU A 43 -11.74 -22.92 23.47
N GLU A 44 -12.28 -21.78 23.88
CA GLU A 44 -12.96 -21.62 25.17
C GLU A 44 -14.12 -22.62 25.31
N LYS A 45 -14.92 -22.83 24.25
CA LYS A 45 -16.00 -23.83 24.25
C LYS A 45 -15.50 -25.26 24.33
N ALA A 46 -14.41 -25.58 23.61
CA ALA A 46 -13.78 -26.90 23.72
C ALA A 46 -13.30 -27.19 25.16
N ILE A 47 -12.82 -26.16 25.88
CA ILE A 47 -12.40 -26.25 27.29
C ILE A 47 -13.60 -26.24 28.25
N GLU A 48 -14.74 -25.64 27.88
CA GLU A 48 -15.98 -25.73 28.67
C GLU A 48 -16.59 -27.14 28.63
N ILE A 49 -16.38 -27.88 27.53
CA ILE A 49 -16.79 -29.28 27.36
C ILE A 49 -15.77 -30.24 28.00
N GLU A 50 -14.47 -30.08 27.71
CA GLU A 50 -13.38 -30.88 28.27
C GLU A 50 -12.44 -30.02 29.14
N PRO A 51 -12.84 -29.69 30.40
CA PRO A 51 -12.09 -28.77 31.25
C PRO A 51 -10.73 -29.29 31.70
N ASP A 52 -10.41 -30.57 31.51
CA ASP A 52 -9.11 -31.16 31.84
C ASP A 52 -8.22 -31.44 30.63
N ASN A 53 -8.68 -31.18 29.41
CA ASN A 53 -7.88 -31.41 28.21
C ASN A 53 -6.67 -30.45 28.13
N VAL A 54 -5.48 -31.01 28.37
CA VAL A 54 -4.20 -30.29 28.39
C VAL A 54 -3.81 -29.76 27.00
N GLN A 55 -4.18 -30.44 25.92
CA GLN A 55 -3.93 -29.99 24.55
C GLN A 55 -4.71 -28.70 24.25
N PHE A 56 -5.98 -28.62 24.64
CA PHE A 56 -6.79 -27.42 24.44
C PHE A 56 -6.25 -26.24 25.26
N LYS A 57 -5.91 -26.45 26.54
CA LYS A 57 -5.28 -25.43 27.40
C LYS A 57 -3.95 -24.91 26.83
N ASN A 58 -3.09 -25.81 26.36
CA ASN A 58 -1.80 -25.45 25.75
C ASN A 58 -1.97 -24.69 24.43
N PHE A 59 -2.92 -25.10 23.59
CA PHE A 59 -3.20 -24.41 22.34
C PHE A 59 -3.83 -23.03 22.58
N LEU A 60 -4.67 -22.88 23.62
CA LEU A 60 -5.23 -21.59 24.01
C LEU A 60 -4.13 -20.64 24.49
N ALA A 61 -3.22 -21.11 25.35
CA ALA A 61 -2.07 -20.32 25.78
C ALA A 61 -1.19 -19.89 24.59
N LYS A 62 -0.95 -20.79 23.62
CA LYS A 62 -0.24 -20.46 22.37
C LYS A 62 -0.94 -19.37 21.57
N ILE A 63 -2.24 -19.53 21.28
CA ILE A 63 -3.03 -18.54 20.51
C ILE A 63 -3.02 -17.19 21.21
N ILE A 64 -3.21 -17.15 22.53
CA ILE A 64 -3.22 -15.91 23.32
C ILE A 64 -1.86 -15.20 23.31
N ILE A 65 -0.74 -15.94 23.38
CA ILE A 65 0.62 -15.36 23.26
C ILE A 65 0.86 -14.78 21.87
N GLU A 66 0.47 -15.49 20.80
CA GLU A 66 0.61 -15.01 19.42
C GLU A 66 -0.26 -13.77 19.17
N ALA A 67 -1.54 -13.82 19.53
CA ALA A 67 -2.50 -12.75 19.39
C ALA A 67 -2.14 -11.51 20.22
N GLY A 68 -1.81 -11.68 21.50
CA GLY A 68 -1.38 -10.60 22.37
C GLY A 68 -0.08 -9.94 21.89
N THR A 69 0.84 -10.71 21.29
CA THR A 69 2.03 -10.15 20.64
C THR A 69 1.69 -9.39 19.36
N ASN A 70 0.85 -9.97 18.49
CA ASN A 70 0.42 -9.35 17.23
C ASN A 70 -0.30 -8.01 17.50
N TYR A 71 -1.31 -7.99 18.38
CA TYR A 71 -2.03 -6.76 18.73
C TYR A 71 -1.15 -5.72 19.47
N ASN A 72 -0.12 -6.13 20.21
CA ASN A 72 0.88 -5.20 20.74
C ASN A 72 1.77 -4.59 19.63
N LEU A 73 2.08 -5.35 18.59
CA LEU A 73 2.88 -4.90 17.43
C LEU A 73 2.08 -4.01 16.49
N THR A 74 0.82 -4.36 16.16
CA THR A 74 -0.09 -3.51 15.38
C THR A 74 -0.59 -2.28 16.16
N ARG A 75 -0.27 -2.22 17.46
CA ARG A 75 -0.65 -1.15 18.41
C ARG A 75 -2.16 -1.12 18.72
N GLU A 76 -2.85 -2.22 18.45
CA GLU A 76 -4.23 -2.52 18.87
C GLU A 76 -4.29 -2.92 20.36
N TYR A 77 -3.66 -2.14 21.23
CA TYR A 77 -3.50 -2.45 22.66
C TYR A 77 -4.80 -2.81 23.40
N PRO A 78 -5.99 -2.26 23.09
CA PRO A 78 -7.26 -2.72 23.67
C PRO A 78 -7.61 -4.18 23.33
N LYS A 79 -7.33 -4.64 22.10
CA LYS A 79 -7.51 -6.06 21.72
C LYS A 79 -6.46 -6.94 22.40
N ALA A 80 -5.20 -6.48 22.44
CA ALA A 80 -4.14 -7.17 23.18
C ALA A 80 -4.56 -7.40 24.64
N MET A 81 -5.06 -6.36 25.31
CA MET A 81 -5.51 -6.42 26.70
C MET A 81 -6.67 -7.41 26.89
N LYS A 82 -7.74 -7.29 26.08
CA LYS A 82 -8.91 -8.21 26.08
C LYS A 82 -8.49 -9.68 25.98
N ILE A 83 -7.53 -9.99 25.11
CA ILE A 83 -7.02 -11.36 24.90
C ILE A 83 -6.08 -11.81 26.03
N LEU A 84 -5.23 -10.92 26.55
CA LEU A 84 -4.31 -11.24 27.63
C LEU A 84 -5.02 -11.38 28.99
N GLU A 85 -6.16 -10.73 29.19
CA GLU A 85 -7.07 -10.94 30.33
C GLU A 85 -7.70 -12.34 30.30
N LYS A 86 -8.14 -12.83 29.13
CA LYS A 86 -8.49 -14.26 28.95
C LYS A 86 -7.29 -15.15 29.27
N GLY A 87 -6.08 -14.76 28.86
CA GLY A 87 -4.84 -15.45 29.21
C GLY A 87 -4.65 -15.60 30.72
N LYS A 88 -4.84 -14.52 31.47
CA LYS A 88 -4.78 -14.52 32.94
C LYS A 88 -5.86 -15.38 33.60
N LYS A 89 -7.02 -15.55 32.98
CA LYS A 89 -8.09 -16.46 33.45
C LYS A 89 -7.72 -17.94 33.25
N TYR A 90 -7.27 -18.33 32.04
CA TYR A 90 -7.07 -19.74 31.69
C TYR A 90 -5.67 -20.28 31.98
N ALA A 91 -4.64 -19.42 32.06
CA ALA A 91 -3.26 -19.81 32.32
C ALA A 91 -2.53 -18.75 33.20
N PRO A 92 -2.95 -18.53 34.46
CA PRO A 92 -2.43 -17.47 35.32
C PRO A 92 -0.91 -17.56 35.55
N GLU A 93 -0.34 -18.76 35.61
CA GLU A 93 1.09 -19.01 35.84
C GLU A 93 1.97 -18.86 34.59
N ASN A 94 1.39 -18.58 33.42
CA ASN A 94 2.16 -18.49 32.18
C ASN A 94 2.96 -17.19 32.11
N GLU A 95 4.28 -17.29 32.34
CA GLU A 95 5.23 -16.17 32.36
C GLU A 95 5.11 -15.24 31.14
N LYS A 96 4.94 -15.77 29.92
CA LYS A 96 4.84 -14.98 28.69
C LYS A 96 3.54 -14.19 28.60
N ILE A 97 2.44 -14.77 29.08
CA ILE A 97 1.15 -14.06 29.19
C ILE A 97 1.26 -12.97 30.26
N ASN A 98 1.93 -13.24 31.37
CA ASN A 98 2.19 -12.26 32.44
C ASN A 98 3.06 -11.08 31.95
N GLU A 99 4.14 -11.37 31.21
CA GLU A 99 5.02 -10.36 30.59
C GLU A 99 4.24 -9.48 29.61
N LEU A 100 3.54 -10.10 28.65
CA LEU A 100 2.74 -9.40 27.65
C LEU A 100 1.63 -8.55 28.29
N TYR A 101 0.89 -9.08 29.27
CA TYR A 101 -0.17 -8.36 29.98
C TYR A 101 0.36 -7.10 30.67
N ASN A 102 1.47 -7.22 31.40
CA ASN A 102 2.08 -6.08 32.09
C ASN A 102 2.59 -5.03 31.10
N LEU A 103 3.22 -5.45 30.00
CA LEU A 103 3.68 -4.56 28.93
C LEU A 103 2.51 -3.81 28.26
N THR A 104 1.44 -4.50 27.88
CA THR A 104 0.23 -3.87 27.30
C THR A 104 -0.36 -2.84 28.25
N LYS A 105 -0.48 -3.18 29.54
CA LYS A 105 -1.05 -2.30 30.57
C LYS A 105 -0.20 -1.05 30.83
N GLU A 106 1.13 -1.18 30.82
CA GLU A 106 2.06 -0.05 30.91
C GLU A 106 1.95 0.87 29.69
N VAL A 107 1.75 0.30 28.49
CA VAL A 107 1.60 1.09 27.27
C VAL A 107 0.25 1.81 27.20
N LEU A 108 -0.86 1.13 27.56
CA LEU A 108 -2.20 1.74 27.63
C LEU A 108 -2.23 2.94 28.57
N THR A 109 -1.79 2.77 29.82
CA THR A 109 -1.77 3.86 30.81
C THR A 109 -0.92 5.05 30.36
N LYS A 110 0.21 4.82 29.68
CA LYS A 110 1.04 5.88 29.09
C LYS A 110 0.44 6.53 27.84
N VAL A 111 -0.46 5.86 27.11
CA VAL A 111 -1.23 6.43 26.01
C VAL A 111 -2.40 7.27 26.53
N GLU A 112 -3.00 6.88 27.64
CA GLU A 112 -4.09 7.63 28.32
C GLU A 112 -3.57 8.90 28.98
N GLN A 113 -2.47 8.82 29.75
CA GLN A 113 -1.80 9.97 30.36
C GLN A 113 -1.41 11.03 29.33
N LYS A 114 -1.03 10.63 28.11
CA LYS A 114 -0.71 11.55 27.00
C LYS A 114 -1.91 12.21 26.32
N LYS A 115 -3.14 11.81 26.65
CA LYS A 115 -4.38 12.41 26.13
C LYS A 115 -4.98 13.45 27.07
N GLN A 116 -4.52 13.53 28.31
CA GLN A 116 -4.89 14.60 29.24
C GLN A 116 -4.01 15.83 28.97
N PRO A 117 -4.60 17.02 28.69
CA PRO A 117 -3.85 18.26 28.67
C PRO A 117 -3.25 18.53 30.06
N SER A 118 -1.94 18.73 30.14
CA SER A 118 -1.27 19.09 31.39
C SER A 118 -1.74 20.48 31.87
N GLU A 119 -2.18 20.58 33.12
CA GLU A 119 -2.48 21.85 33.78
C GLU A 119 -1.21 22.70 33.88
N ILE A 120 -1.03 23.63 32.94
CA ILE A 120 -0.03 24.69 33.04
C ILE A 120 -0.62 25.76 33.94
N LYS A 121 -0.04 25.96 35.13
CA LYS A 121 -0.37 27.08 35.99
C LYS A 121 -0.02 28.39 35.27
N GLU A 122 -0.97 29.32 35.20
CA GLU A 122 -0.72 30.65 34.65
C GLU A 122 0.23 31.44 35.56
N GLU A 123 1.34 31.93 35.00
CA GLU A 123 1.96 33.18 35.42
C GLU A 123 1.99 34.16 34.23
N LYS A 124 1.74 35.43 34.54
CA LYS A 124 1.61 36.58 33.63
C LYS A 124 2.47 37.70 34.24
N PRO A 125 3.06 38.62 33.45
CA PRO A 125 2.24 39.65 32.79
C PRO A 125 2.71 40.17 31.42
N GLU A 126 1.78 40.88 30.74
CA GLU A 126 1.90 42.17 30.00
C GLU A 126 3.15 42.50 29.15
N GLN A 127 3.07 43.22 28.01
CA GLN A 127 2.02 43.91 27.22
C GLN A 127 2.52 43.89 25.72
N GLU A 128 1.82 44.27 24.64
CA GLU A 128 1.10 45.50 24.33
C GLU A 128 0.06 45.36 23.17
N GLN A 129 -1.10 46.00 23.36
CA GLN A 129 -1.86 46.84 22.41
C GLN A 129 -2.38 46.32 21.04
N LYS A 130 -3.25 47.14 20.41
CA LYS A 130 -4.21 46.80 19.33
C LYS A 130 -4.09 47.77 18.15
N ILE A 131 -4.58 47.38 16.97
CA ILE A 131 -5.28 48.28 16.00
C ILE A 131 -6.29 47.45 15.16
N GLN A 132 -7.20 48.13 14.46
CA GLN A 132 -8.56 47.65 14.15
C GLN A 132 -8.76 47.02 12.75
N LYS A 133 -9.89 46.32 12.59
CA LYS A 133 -10.56 46.03 11.31
C LYS A 133 -11.88 46.80 11.25
N GLN A 134 -12.34 47.21 10.06
CA GLN A 134 -13.76 47.24 9.67
C GLN A 134 -13.93 47.26 8.13
N PRO A 135 -15.11 46.91 7.57
CA PRO A 135 -15.28 46.55 6.15
C PRO A 135 -16.00 47.62 5.28
N GLN A 136 -16.19 47.33 3.99
CA GLN A 136 -17.02 48.09 3.05
C GLN A 136 -18.07 47.21 2.35
N VAL A 137 -19.24 47.79 2.03
CA VAL A 137 -20.35 47.22 1.23
C VAL A 137 -21.07 48.40 0.49
N VAL A 138 -21.93 48.10 -0.49
CA VAL A 138 -22.93 48.98 -1.17
C VAL A 138 -22.50 49.68 -2.48
N GLU A 139 -22.54 48.90 -3.57
CA GLU A 139 -23.51 49.03 -4.69
C GLU A 139 -23.95 50.44 -5.20
N LYS A 140 -23.71 50.75 -6.49
CA LYS A 140 -24.75 50.99 -7.56
C LYS A 140 -24.19 51.43 -8.93
N LYS A 141 -25.08 51.51 -9.93
CA LYS A 141 -24.92 51.83 -11.38
C LYS A 141 -26.26 52.50 -11.85
N PRO A 142 -26.43 53.06 -13.07
CA PRO A 142 -25.49 53.41 -14.17
C PRO A 142 -25.66 54.86 -14.71
N GLU A 143 -24.97 55.27 -15.80
CA GLU A 143 -25.52 55.91 -17.03
C GLU A 143 -24.44 56.47 -18.02
N LYS A 144 -24.85 57.20 -19.07
CA LYS A 144 -24.13 57.67 -20.29
C LYS A 144 -24.85 58.95 -20.84
N PRO A 145 -24.41 59.67 -21.91
CA PRO A 145 -23.17 59.58 -22.71
C PRO A 145 -22.28 60.88 -22.58
N PRO A 146 -22.24 61.95 -23.43
CA PRO A 146 -22.12 62.06 -24.90
C PRO A 146 -21.07 63.07 -25.48
N GLU A 147 -20.65 62.79 -26.72
CA GLU A 147 -20.38 63.71 -27.87
C GLU A 147 -19.27 64.82 -27.95
N LYS A 148 -18.76 64.96 -29.19
CA LYS A 148 -18.39 66.21 -29.94
C LYS A 148 -17.08 66.96 -29.59
N LEU A 149 -16.39 67.66 -30.51
CA LEU A 149 -16.32 67.67 -32.00
C LEU A 149 -15.07 68.51 -32.45
N LEU A 150 -14.94 68.77 -33.77
CA LEU A 150 -14.12 69.78 -34.46
C LEU A 150 -12.60 69.51 -34.57
N GLU A 151 -11.81 70.05 -35.52
CA GLU A 151 -11.95 70.57 -36.92
C GLU A 151 -10.49 70.76 -37.46
N LYS A 152 -10.10 71.06 -38.70
CA LYS A 152 -10.70 71.40 -40.04
C LYS A 152 -9.65 70.92 -41.11
N LYS A 153 -9.52 71.30 -42.39
CA LYS A 153 -10.13 72.28 -43.33
C LYS A 153 -9.90 71.78 -44.80
N GLU A 154 -10.90 71.90 -45.68
CA GLU A 154 -10.91 72.61 -46.99
C GLU A 154 -9.69 72.60 -47.96
N LYS A 155 -9.81 72.62 -49.32
CA LYS A 155 -10.99 72.69 -50.22
C LYS A 155 -10.64 72.50 -51.73
N THR A 156 -11.69 72.25 -52.53
CA THR A 156 -11.99 72.88 -53.85
C THR A 156 -11.24 72.47 -55.15
N ILE A 157 -11.99 71.71 -55.97
CA ILE A 157 -12.32 71.91 -57.40
C ILE A 157 -11.25 71.68 -58.50
N SER A 158 -11.78 71.23 -59.63
CA SER A 158 -11.19 70.83 -60.91
C SER A 158 -10.53 71.95 -61.73
N GLU A 159 -9.69 71.54 -62.69
CA GLU A 159 -10.02 71.77 -64.11
C GLU A 159 -9.36 70.74 -65.05
N LYS A 160 -9.74 70.73 -66.33
CA LYS A 160 -9.22 69.86 -67.39
C LYS A 160 -9.16 70.64 -68.70
N LYS A 161 -8.06 70.46 -69.46
CA LYS A 161 -7.60 71.27 -70.61
C LYS A 161 -6.79 72.51 -70.17
N GLU A 162 -5.79 72.99 -70.89
CA GLU A 162 -5.23 72.53 -72.18
C GLU A 162 -3.69 72.68 -72.22
N THR A 163 -3.03 72.02 -73.18
CA THR A 163 -1.58 72.06 -73.46
C THR A 163 -1.15 73.41 -74.10
N PRO A 164 0.15 73.81 -74.24
CA PRO A 164 1.35 72.94 -74.30
C PRO A 164 2.69 73.47 -73.72
N LYS A 165 3.67 72.57 -73.54
CA LYS A 165 5.01 72.63 -74.17
C LYS A 165 5.83 71.36 -73.92
N VAL A 166 6.74 71.03 -74.84
CA VAL A 166 7.53 69.79 -74.82
C VAL A 166 8.81 69.97 -74.01
N ILE A 167 9.01 69.11 -73.00
CA ILE A 167 10.34 68.67 -72.57
C ILE A 167 10.28 67.15 -72.44
N VAL A 168 11.00 66.44 -73.30
CA VAL A 168 11.11 64.97 -73.20
C VAL A 168 12.05 64.64 -72.05
N LYS A 169 11.48 64.25 -70.90
CA LYS A 169 12.15 63.35 -69.97
C LYS A 169 11.77 61.93 -70.36
N THR A 170 12.76 61.11 -70.68
CA THR A 170 12.60 59.66 -70.83
C THR A 170 12.27 59.08 -69.46
N GLN A 171 10.97 58.91 -69.19
CA GLN A 171 10.52 58.26 -67.97
C GLN A 171 10.78 56.76 -68.11
N GLU A 172 11.74 56.25 -67.33
CA GLU A 172 12.20 54.86 -67.44
C GLU A 172 11.04 53.89 -67.19
N TYR A 173 10.71 53.10 -68.21
CA TYR A 173 9.63 52.12 -68.13
C TYR A 173 10.10 50.91 -67.31
N ILE A 174 9.87 50.97 -66.00
CA ILE A 174 10.03 49.82 -65.10
C ILE A 174 8.85 48.86 -65.36
N PRO A 175 9.08 47.63 -65.86
CA PRO A 175 7.99 46.70 -66.16
C PRO A 175 7.20 46.32 -64.89
N PRO A 176 5.86 46.15 -64.97
CA PRO A 176 5.03 45.82 -63.80
C PRO A 176 5.47 44.58 -63.01
N TRP A 177 6.10 43.60 -63.68
CA TRP A 177 6.61 42.39 -63.03
C TRP A 177 7.74 42.65 -62.03
N VAL A 178 8.49 43.75 -62.17
CA VAL A 178 9.55 44.13 -61.20
C VAL A 178 8.95 44.45 -59.83
N TYR A 179 7.82 45.16 -59.80
CA TYR A 179 7.09 45.46 -58.57
C TYR A 179 6.48 44.20 -57.94
N ILE A 180 6.03 43.24 -58.76
CA ILE A 180 5.52 41.94 -58.29
C ILE A 180 6.64 41.12 -57.63
N ILE A 181 7.83 41.07 -58.23
CA ILE A 181 9.01 40.42 -57.63
C ILE A 181 9.43 41.12 -56.34
N GLY A 182 9.46 42.46 -56.32
CA GLY A 182 9.77 43.23 -55.11
C GLY A 182 8.79 42.96 -53.97
N LEU A 183 7.48 42.93 -54.26
CA LEU A 183 6.44 42.59 -53.28
C LEU A 183 6.59 41.14 -52.77
N ALA A 184 6.86 40.18 -53.66
CA ALA A 184 7.11 38.79 -53.28
C ALA A 184 8.34 38.66 -52.38
N LEU A 185 9.42 39.39 -52.66
CA LEU A 185 10.62 39.44 -51.81
C LEU A 185 10.30 39.98 -50.40
N VAL A 186 9.52 41.06 -50.29
CA VAL A 186 9.07 41.60 -49.00
C VAL A 186 8.21 40.58 -48.24
N ILE A 187 7.29 39.88 -48.92
CA ILE A 187 6.46 38.83 -48.29
C ILE A 187 7.32 37.66 -47.80
N ILE A 188 8.33 37.23 -48.58
CA ILE A 188 9.28 36.18 -48.17
C ILE A 188 10.10 36.62 -46.96
N ILE A 189 10.58 37.86 -46.92
CA ILE A 189 11.31 38.42 -45.77
C ILE A 189 10.41 38.46 -44.52
N LEU A 190 9.15 38.89 -44.66
CA LEU A 190 8.19 38.89 -43.54
C LEU A 190 7.87 37.48 -43.05
N LEU A 191 7.75 36.49 -43.96
CA LEU A 191 7.58 35.07 -43.59
C LEU A 191 8.82 34.51 -42.87
N LEU A 192 10.03 34.85 -43.31
CA LEU A 192 11.27 34.46 -42.64
C LEU A 192 11.38 35.08 -41.24
N ILE A 193 11.04 36.37 -41.08
CA ILE A 193 10.98 37.04 -39.77
C ILE A 193 9.92 36.37 -38.88
N PHE A 194 8.72 36.09 -39.39
CA PHE A 194 7.68 35.38 -38.65
C PHE A 194 8.13 33.98 -38.19
N LEU A 195 8.80 33.22 -39.06
CA LEU A 195 9.36 31.91 -38.71
C LEU A 195 10.46 32.03 -37.64
N LEU A 196 11.34 33.03 -37.70
CA LEU A 196 12.39 33.28 -36.69
C LEU A 196 11.81 33.72 -35.33
N VAL A 197 10.74 34.52 -35.32
CA VAL A 197 10.03 34.87 -34.08
C VAL A 197 9.31 33.64 -33.51
N ARG A 198 8.63 32.86 -34.36
CA ARG A 198 7.91 31.65 -33.95
C ARG A 198 8.84 30.56 -33.40
N THR A 199 10.02 30.35 -33.98
CA THR A 199 10.98 29.36 -33.47
C THR A 199 11.58 29.79 -32.13
N ARG A 200 11.88 31.09 -31.94
CA ARG A 200 12.32 31.62 -30.63
C ARG A 200 11.26 31.44 -29.54
N HIS A 201 10.02 31.85 -29.82
CA HIS A 201 8.90 31.72 -28.88
C HIS A 201 8.60 30.26 -28.52
N ASN A 202 8.66 29.34 -29.50
CA ASN A 202 8.53 27.91 -29.23
C ASN A 202 9.66 27.38 -28.33
N LEU A 203 10.90 27.85 -28.52
CA LEU A 203 12.07 27.45 -27.73
C LEU A 203 12.02 28.01 -26.29
N GLU A 204 11.39 29.16 -26.08
CA GLU A 204 11.07 29.69 -24.75
C GLU A 204 9.97 28.86 -24.06
N ILE A 205 8.92 28.44 -24.80
CA ILE A 205 7.91 27.51 -24.28
C ILE A 205 8.53 26.16 -23.88
N GLU A 206 9.45 25.60 -24.68
CA GLU A 206 10.16 24.36 -24.32
C GLU A 206 10.96 24.54 -23.02
N LYS A 207 11.70 25.64 -22.86
CA LYS A 207 12.44 25.95 -21.63
C LYS A 207 11.53 26.04 -20.41
N LEU A 208 10.39 26.73 -20.52
CA LEU A 208 9.40 26.86 -19.44
C LEU A 208 8.76 25.52 -19.06
N LYS A 209 8.57 24.60 -20.04
CA LYS A 209 8.15 23.22 -19.74
C LYS A 209 9.24 22.46 -18.98
N THR A 210 10.50 22.52 -19.41
CA THR A 210 11.60 21.80 -18.75
C THR A 210 11.85 22.33 -17.34
N GLU A 211 11.84 23.65 -17.15
CA GLU A 211 11.97 24.29 -15.83
C GLU A 211 10.83 23.89 -14.89
N LYS A 212 9.58 23.90 -15.37
CA LYS A 212 8.43 23.41 -14.60
C LYS A 212 8.58 21.92 -14.23
N LEU A 213 9.02 21.08 -15.17
CA LEU A 213 9.23 19.65 -14.95
C LEU A 213 10.37 19.40 -13.95
N GLU A 214 11.44 20.18 -13.99
CA GLU A 214 12.51 20.12 -12.99
C GLU A 214 12.04 20.53 -11.59
N ILE A 215 11.20 21.56 -11.47
CA ILE A 215 10.56 21.95 -10.20
C ILE A 215 9.65 20.83 -9.68
N GLU A 216 8.86 20.21 -10.55
CA GLU A 216 7.98 19.08 -10.22
C GLU A 216 8.79 17.84 -9.75
N ILE A 217 9.86 17.50 -10.47
CA ILE A 217 10.83 16.46 -10.07
C ILE A 217 11.51 16.79 -8.74
N GLN A 218 11.87 18.06 -8.49
CA GLN A 218 12.43 18.47 -7.20
C GLN A 218 11.43 18.36 -6.06
N ASN A 219 10.15 18.67 -6.30
CA ASN A 219 9.11 18.56 -5.29
C ASN A 219 8.83 17.09 -4.95
N VAL A 220 8.69 16.21 -5.96
CA VAL A 220 8.56 14.76 -5.75
C VAL A 220 9.80 14.19 -5.03
N LYS A 221 11.02 14.67 -5.33
CA LYS A 221 12.23 14.29 -4.59
C LYS A 221 12.19 14.74 -3.12
N LYS A 222 11.75 15.97 -2.84
CA LYS A 222 11.59 16.48 -1.46
C LYS A 222 10.50 15.75 -0.69
N GLU A 223 9.39 15.38 -1.34
CA GLU A 223 8.33 14.56 -0.75
C GLU A 223 8.83 13.14 -0.44
N LEU A 224 9.56 12.53 -1.38
CA LEU A 224 10.22 11.23 -1.18
C LEU A 224 11.29 11.26 -0.08
N GLU A 225 12.04 12.35 0.07
CA GLU A 225 12.97 12.56 1.18
C GLU A 225 12.24 12.78 2.52
N LEU A 226 11.16 13.55 2.52
CA LEU A 226 10.29 13.74 3.69
C LEU A 226 9.64 12.42 4.11
N GLU A 227 9.27 11.55 3.15
CA GLU A 227 8.73 10.22 3.38
C GLU A 227 9.79 9.24 3.87
N LYS A 228 10.99 9.23 3.26
CA LYS A 228 12.15 8.52 3.81
C LYS A 228 12.48 8.97 5.24
N LEU A 229 12.33 10.26 5.56
CA LEU A 229 12.48 10.79 6.92
C LEU A 229 11.33 10.39 7.86
N LYS A 230 10.10 10.18 7.37
CA LYS A 230 9.00 9.59 8.16
C LYS A 230 9.28 8.10 8.45
N ILE A 231 9.72 7.34 7.45
CA ILE A 231 10.10 5.92 7.57
C ILE A 231 11.29 5.78 8.52
N GLN A 232 12.36 6.54 8.32
CA GLN A 232 13.52 6.55 9.20
C GLN A 232 13.17 6.99 10.64
N LYS A 233 12.18 7.87 10.83
CA LYS A 233 11.63 8.19 12.17
C LYS A 233 10.75 7.07 12.75
N LYS A 234 10.16 6.20 11.93
CA LYS A 234 9.52 4.94 12.36
C LYS A 234 10.61 3.98 12.89
N ASP A 235 11.71 3.81 12.15
CA ASP A 235 12.84 2.94 12.50
C ASP A 235 13.62 3.44 13.74
N VAL A 236 13.85 4.75 13.85
CA VAL A 236 14.59 5.38 14.96
C VAL A 236 13.80 5.40 16.27
N TYR A 237 12.48 5.19 16.24
CA TYR A 237 11.62 5.13 17.44
C TYR A 237 11.14 3.72 17.80
N ILE A 238 11.77 2.66 17.27
CA ILE A 238 11.58 1.29 17.78
C ILE A 238 12.07 1.23 19.23
N LYS A 239 11.13 1.29 20.18
CA LYS A 239 11.45 1.10 21.61
C LYS A 239 11.99 -0.32 21.83
N GLN A 240 12.82 -0.53 22.86
CA GLN A 240 13.34 -1.86 23.19
C GLN A 240 12.26 -2.98 23.24
N PRO A 241 11.08 -2.80 23.88
CA PRO A 241 9.99 -3.79 23.80
C PRO A 241 9.53 -4.10 22.37
N GLU A 242 9.45 -3.12 21.47
CA GLU A 242 9.03 -3.31 20.07
C GLU A 242 10.05 -4.17 19.30
N LYS A 243 11.35 -3.97 19.55
CA LYS A 243 12.43 -4.83 19.02
C LYS A 243 12.37 -6.26 19.59
N ILE A 244 12.02 -6.43 20.86
CA ILE A 244 11.84 -7.74 21.51
C ILE A 244 10.63 -8.46 20.89
N LEU A 245 9.50 -7.76 20.73
CA LEU A 245 8.28 -8.31 20.13
C LEU A 245 8.51 -8.76 18.68
N ILE A 246 9.21 -7.96 17.85
CA ILE A 246 9.59 -8.34 16.46
C ILE A 246 10.48 -9.59 16.45
N LYS A 247 11.52 -9.65 17.30
CA LYS A 247 12.36 -10.85 17.41
C LYS A 247 11.57 -12.07 17.88
N SER A 248 10.54 -11.87 18.71
CA SER A 248 9.67 -12.95 19.19
C SER A 248 8.72 -13.46 18.10
N SER A 249 8.17 -12.61 17.23
CA SER A 249 7.31 -13.02 16.12
C SER A 249 8.11 -13.72 15.03
N GLU A 250 9.28 -13.20 14.67
CA GLU A 250 10.23 -13.87 13.77
C GLU A 250 10.59 -15.28 14.29
N LYS A 251 10.93 -15.40 15.58
CA LYS A 251 11.21 -16.70 16.20
C LYS A 251 10.01 -17.65 16.13
N ARG A 252 8.80 -17.22 16.49
CA ARG A 252 7.59 -18.06 16.42
C ARG A 252 7.24 -18.47 15.00
N LEU A 253 7.49 -17.61 14.00
CA LEU A 253 7.28 -17.94 12.60
C LEU A 253 8.27 -19.01 12.11
N ARG A 254 9.56 -18.90 12.48
CA ARG A 254 10.55 -19.96 12.26
C ARG A 254 10.13 -21.27 12.94
N GLU A 255 9.68 -21.22 14.20
CA GLU A 255 9.16 -22.38 14.93
C GLU A 255 7.91 -22.99 14.24
N PHE A 256 7.00 -22.17 13.71
CA PHE A 256 5.83 -22.66 12.96
C PHE A 256 6.25 -23.45 11.71
N ILE A 257 7.12 -22.89 10.86
CA ILE A 257 7.57 -23.54 9.61
C ILE A 257 8.37 -24.82 9.87
N THR A 258 9.20 -24.86 10.91
CA THR A 258 10.00 -26.07 11.21
C THR A 258 9.17 -27.21 11.78
N HIS A 259 8.08 -26.91 12.49
CA HIS A 259 7.19 -27.92 13.08
C HIS A 259 5.98 -28.27 12.19
N SER A 260 5.64 -27.46 11.18
CA SER A 260 4.55 -27.73 10.22
C SER A 260 4.93 -28.78 9.16
N LYS A 261 5.72 -29.80 9.54
CA LYS A 261 6.04 -30.96 8.70
C LYS A 261 4.83 -31.90 8.67
N VAL A 262 4.26 -32.12 7.49
CA VAL A 262 3.11 -33.01 7.32
C VAL A 262 3.53 -34.46 7.51
N VAL A 263 3.31 -35.01 8.71
CA VAL A 263 3.42 -36.43 9.00
C VAL A 263 2.06 -37.08 8.70
N THR A 264 1.96 -37.79 7.57
CA THR A 264 0.71 -38.40 7.09
C THR A 264 0.46 -39.78 7.70
N THR A 265 0.44 -39.88 9.04
CA THR A 265 0.17 -41.15 9.75
C THR A 265 -0.65 -40.93 11.02
N ASP A 266 -1.84 -40.32 10.92
CA ASP A 266 -2.96 -40.62 11.82
C ASP A 266 -4.28 -40.13 11.20
N ILE A 267 -5.30 -41.01 11.17
CA ILE A 267 -6.59 -40.75 10.49
C ILE A 267 -7.57 -39.97 11.39
N TYR A 268 -7.17 -39.68 12.64
CA TYR A 268 -7.99 -39.01 13.65
C TYR A 268 -7.42 -37.67 14.14
N ILE A 269 -6.42 -37.11 13.45
CA ILE A 269 -5.89 -35.77 13.75
C ILE A 269 -6.23 -34.83 12.59
N THR A 270 -6.93 -33.74 12.90
CA THR A 270 -7.25 -32.62 12.00
C THR A 270 -6.02 -31.73 11.76
N ASN A 271 -4.99 -32.36 11.19
CA ASN A 271 -3.77 -31.69 10.78
C ASN A 271 -4.13 -30.62 9.72
N PRO A 272 -3.67 -29.37 9.85
CA PRO A 272 -3.97 -28.32 8.89
C PRO A 272 -3.62 -28.75 7.46
N ASN A 273 -4.49 -28.45 6.49
CA ASN A 273 -4.14 -28.67 5.10
C ASN A 273 -2.90 -27.80 4.77
N LEU A 274 -1.97 -28.35 3.99
CA LEU A 274 -0.76 -27.67 3.51
C LEU A 274 -1.06 -26.27 2.94
N GLU A 275 -2.20 -26.09 2.29
CA GLU A 275 -2.68 -24.80 1.80
C GLU A 275 -2.99 -23.77 2.91
N GLN A 276 -3.56 -24.21 4.04
CA GLN A 276 -3.80 -23.36 5.20
C GLN A 276 -2.48 -23.00 5.90
N ILE A 277 -1.52 -23.92 5.92
CA ILE A 277 -0.15 -23.67 6.43
C ILE A 277 0.55 -22.61 5.58
N LYS A 278 0.56 -22.78 4.25
CA LYS A 278 1.11 -21.80 3.28
C LYS A 278 0.44 -20.42 3.41
N ASN A 279 -0.88 -20.37 3.60
CA ASN A 279 -1.60 -19.11 3.85
C ASN A 279 -1.20 -18.45 5.17
N ARG A 280 -1.15 -19.21 6.28
CA ARG A 280 -0.73 -18.71 7.60
C ARG A 280 0.69 -18.13 7.56
N ILE A 281 1.61 -18.78 6.84
CA ILE A 281 2.98 -18.30 6.63
C ILE A 281 2.99 -17.01 5.83
N ALA A 282 2.23 -16.92 4.72
CA ALA A 282 2.16 -15.71 3.91
C ALA A 282 1.61 -14.51 4.69
N VAL A 283 0.54 -14.70 5.47
CA VAL A 283 -0.04 -13.66 6.34
C VAL A 283 0.96 -13.22 7.41
N SER A 284 1.51 -14.13 8.21
CA SER A 284 2.44 -13.77 9.29
C SER A 284 3.79 -13.23 8.78
N THR A 285 4.19 -13.54 7.54
CA THR A 285 5.35 -12.89 6.91
C THR A 285 5.03 -11.48 6.43
N GLN A 286 3.81 -11.24 5.93
CA GLN A 286 3.36 -9.89 5.57
C GLN A 286 3.23 -9.01 6.82
N GLU A 287 2.64 -9.52 7.92
CA GLU A 287 2.64 -8.85 9.23
C GLU A 287 4.07 -8.46 9.65
N LEU A 288 5.02 -9.40 9.57
CA LEU A 288 6.43 -9.17 9.90
C LEU A 288 7.08 -8.12 8.99
N TYR A 289 6.69 -8.05 7.71
CA TYR A 289 7.21 -7.10 6.73
C TYR A 289 6.67 -5.68 6.95
N GLU A 290 5.38 -5.52 7.26
CA GLU A 290 4.78 -4.21 7.59
C GLU A 290 5.36 -3.59 8.88
N LEU A 291 5.83 -4.44 9.78
CA LEU A 291 6.54 -4.08 11.01
C LEU A 291 8.04 -3.81 10.77
N SER A 292 8.73 -4.69 10.03
CA SER A 292 10.16 -4.55 9.71
C SER A 292 10.54 -5.28 8.41
N PRO A 293 10.60 -4.57 7.27
CA PRO A 293 10.93 -5.15 5.97
C PRO A 293 12.28 -5.91 5.98
N ALA A 294 13.28 -5.36 6.67
CA ALA A 294 14.61 -5.98 6.77
C ALA A 294 14.60 -7.33 7.50
N VAL A 295 13.79 -7.47 8.57
CA VAL A 295 13.68 -8.75 9.30
C VAL A 295 12.93 -9.77 8.47
N ALA A 296 11.79 -9.41 7.87
CA ALA A 296 11.01 -10.31 7.01
C ALA A 296 11.80 -10.78 5.79
N LEU A 297 12.51 -9.87 5.10
CA LEU A 297 13.31 -10.21 3.92
C LEU A 297 14.53 -11.09 4.25
N ASN A 298 15.14 -10.93 5.42
CA ASN A 298 16.24 -11.79 5.86
C ASN A 298 15.73 -13.16 6.34
N PHE A 299 14.59 -13.21 7.03
CA PHE A 299 13.91 -14.44 7.39
C PHE A 299 13.54 -15.27 6.14
N LEU A 300 12.95 -14.64 5.12
CA LEU A 300 12.67 -15.28 3.83
C LEU A 300 13.96 -15.79 3.16
N GLU A 301 15.01 -14.98 3.16
CA GLU A 301 16.32 -15.35 2.60
C GLU A 301 16.98 -16.56 3.30
N ASP A 302 16.76 -16.73 4.61
CA ASP A 302 17.19 -17.94 5.33
C ASP A 302 16.34 -19.16 4.95
N MET A 303 15.02 -19.01 4.84
CA MET A 303 14.11 -20.13 4.57
C MET A 303 14.33 -20.72 3.17
N ILE A 304 14.56 -19.89 2.15
CA ILE A 304 14.90 -20.37 0.79
C ILE A 304 16.28 -21.02 0.69
N LYS A 305 17.17 -20.83 1.67
CA LYS A 305 18.47 -21.49 1.77
C LYS A 305 18.44 -22.78 2.60
N SER A 306 17.28 -23.14 3.15
CA SER A 306 17.10 -24.38 3.92
C SER A 306 17.41 -25.62 3.07
N PRO A 307 18.09 -26.65 3.60
CA PRO A 307 18.27 -27.92 2.89
C PRO A 307 16.93 -28.65 2.65
N GLU A 308 15.97 -28.47 3.57
CA GLU A 308 14.65 -29.09 3.53
C GLU A 308 13.78 -28.48 2.42
N SER A 309 13.41 -29.26 1.40
CA SER A 309 12.56 -28.78 0.29
C SER A 309 11.18 -28.29 0.75
N SER A 310 10.58 -28.95 1.75
CA SER A 310 9.29 -28.55 2.32
C SER A 310 9.32 -27.17 3.00
N ILE A 311 10.46 -26.76 3.57
CA ILE A 311 10.63 -25.41 4.12
C ILE A 311 10.68 -24.37 2.99
N ARG A 312 11.40 -24.68 1.90
CA ARG A 312 11.48 -23.79 0.73
C ARG A 312 10.12 -23.66 0.02
N GLU A 313 9.39 -24.76 -0.14
CA GLU A 313 8.03 -24.80 -0.70
C GLU A 313 7.04 -23.97 0.14
N ASN A 314 7.08 -24.13 1.47
CA ASN A 314 6.14 -23.48 2.38
C ASN A 314 6.27 -21.94 2.44
N VAL A 315 7.42 -21.36 2.03
CA VAL A 315 7.60 -19.91 1.96
C VAL A 315 7.33 -19.28 0.58
N VAL A 316 7.11 -20.07 -0.48
CA VAL A 316 6.87 -19.53 -1.83
C VAL A 316 5.71 -18.52 -1.84
N ARG A 317 4.59 -18.85 -1.20
CA ARG A 317 3.42 -17.96 -1.10
C ARG A 317 3.70 -16.67 -0.32
N ALA A 318 4.64 -16.69 0.62
CA ALA A 318 5.08 -15.50 1.36
C ALA A 318 6.00 -14.59 0.54
N LEU A 319 6.73 -15.13 -0.43
CA LEU A 319 7.44 -14.32 -1.43
C LEU A 319 6.44 -13.63 -2.38
N ALA A 320 5.39 -14.36 -2.80
CA ALA A 320 4.37 -13.86 -3.72
C ALA A 320 3.34 -12.91 -3.08
N SER A 321 3.08 -13.00 -1.77
CA SER A 321 2.24 -12.03 -1.06
C SER A 321 2.91 -10.67 -0.89
N ILE A 322 4.26 -10.61 -0.93
CA ILE A 322 5.06 -9.39 -0.78
C ILE A 322 5.87 -9.16 -2.08
N PRO A 323 5.26 -8.80 -3.23
CA PRO A 323 5.92 -8.78 -4.53
C PRO A 323 6.81 -7.53 -4.74
N VAL A 324 7.97 -7.52 -4.09
CA VAL A 324 9.01 -6.47 -4.20
C VAL A 324 10.25 -7.04 -4.90
N PRO A 325 11.14 -6.22 -5.49
CA PRO A 325 12.29 -6.73 -6.27
C PRO A 325 13.06 -7.87 -5.60
N LYS A 326 13.43 -7.73 -4.31
CA LYS A 326 14.17 -8.77 -3.58
C LYS A 326 13.41 -10.10 -3.43
N THR A 327 12.08 -10.12 -3.32
CA THR A 327 11.31 -11.39 -3.23
C THR A 327 10.97 -11.95 -4.61
N LEU A 328 10.82 -11.09 -5.62
CA LEU A 328 10.68 -11.51 -7.02
C LEU A 328 11.99 -12.18 -7.51
N ASP A 329 13.15 -11.65 -7.13
CA ASP A 329 14.45 -12.31 -7.32
C ASP A 329 14.51 -13.69 -6.61
N MET A 330 13.94 -13.82 -5.41
CA MET A 330 13.87 -15.11 -4.69
C MET A 330 12.92 -16.11 -5.37
N LEU A 331 11.80 -15.67 -5.94
CA LEU A 331 10.92 -16.53 -6.75
C LEU A 331 11.62 -17.00 -8.03
N ILE A 332 12.34 -16.11 -8.71
CA ILE A 332 13.15 -16.42 -9.91
C ILE A 332 14.35 -17.32 -9.59
N TYR A 333 14.86 -17.27 -8.35
CA TYR A 333 15.85 -18.23 -7.84
C TYR A 333 15.21 -19.61 -7.60
N LEU A 334 14.04 -19.67 -6.94
CA LEU A 334 13.37 -20.93 -6.63
C LEU A 334 12.70 -21.63 -7.82
N SER A 335 12.44 -20.95 -8.95
CA SER A 335 12.00 -21.64 -10.17
C SER A 335 13.05 -22.61 -10.73
N LYS A 336 14.31 -22.49 -10.26
CA LYS A 336 15.45 -23.35 -10.60
C LYS A 336 15.83 -24.29 -9.43
N ASP A 337 14.91 -24.52 -8.49
CA ASP A 337 15.14 -25.43 -7.36
C ASP A 337 15.27 -26.90 -7.81
N LYS A 338 16.02 -27.68 -7.03
CA LYS A 338 16.24 -29.12 -7.26
C LYS A 338 15.00 -29.99 -6.97
N SER A 339 13.98 -29.44 -6.32
CA SER A 339 12.76 -30.15 -5.94
C SER A 339 11.57 -29.72 -6.79
N ASP A 340 10.93 -30.68 -7.46
CA ASP A 340 9.77 -30.42 -8.31
C ASP A 340 8.56 -29.90 -7.52
N SER A 341 8.47 -30.21 -6.23
CA SER A 341 7.44 -29.66 -5.33
C SER A 341 7.62 -28.15 -5.12
N VAL A 342 8.87 -27.70 -4.95
CA VAL A 342 9.21 -26.26 -4.85
C VAL A 342 8.94 -25.57 -6.18
N LYS A 343 9.41 -26.12 -7.31
CA LYS A 343 9.15 -25.56 -8.65
C LYS A 343 7.65 -25.43 -8.95
N ARG A 344 6.85 -26.47 -8.70
CA ARG A 344 5.39 -26.43 -8.92
C ARG A 344 4.70 -25.34 -8.09
N GLU A 345 5.04 -25.19 -6.81
CA GLU A 345 4.47 -24.09 -6.00
C GLU A 345 4.93 -22.71 -6.52
N VAL A 346 6.19 -22.57 -6.95
CA VAL A 346 6.69 -21.30 -7.54
C VAL A 346 5.91 -20.92 -8.78
N ILE A 347 5.70 -21.83 -9.71
CA ILE A 347 4.95 -21.52 -10.94
C ILE A 347 3.48 -21.21 -10.62
N LYS A 348 2.83 -22.01 -9.77
CA LYS A 348 1.46 -21.77 -9.27
C LYS A 348 1.28 -20.38 -8.64
N GLU A 349 2.25 -19.89 -7.87
CA GLU A 349 2.18 -18.54 -7.31
C GLU A 349 2.61 -17.44 -8.31
N MET A 350 3.47 -17.75 -9.29
CA MET A 350 3.78 -16.85 -10.42
C MET A 350 2.56 -16.65 -11.34
N GLU A 351 1.77 -17.69 -11.63
CA GLU A 351 0.54 -17.55 -12.43
C GLU A 351 -0.49 -16.67 -11.72
N LYS A 352 -0.68 -16.83 -10.41
CA LYS A 352 -1.52 -15.93 -9.60
C LYS A 352 -1.01 -14.50 -9.58
N LEU A 353 0.31 -14.27 -9.61
CA LEU A 353 0.88 -12.94 -9.73
C LEU A 353 0.52 -12.30 -11.08
N MET A 354 0.64 -13.04 -12.18
CA MET A 354 0.26 -12.55 -13.51
C MET A 354 -1.25 -12.28 -13.63
N GLU A 355 -2.10 -13.18 -13.11
CA GLU A 355 -3.56 -12.99 -13.08
C GLU A 355 -3.95 -11.68 -12.34
N ARG A 356 -3.28 -11.37 -11.22
CA ARG A 356 -3.49 -10.12 -10.47
C ARG A 356 -3.01 -8.88 -11.22
N ILE A 357 -1.96 -9.00 -12.04
CA ILE A 357 -1.46 -7.91 -12.88
C ILE A 357 -2.42 -7.65 -14.06
N GLU A 358 -2.93 -8.70 -14.70
CA GLU A 358 -3.95 -8.60 -15.76
C GLU A 358 -5.24 -7.93 -15.27
N LYS A 359 -5.70 -8.30 -14.06
CA LYS A 359 -6.84 -7.66 -13.37
C LYS A 359 -6.55 -6.24 -12.87
N LYS A 360 -5.29 -5.78 -12.93
CA LYS A 360 -4.80 -4.48 -12.41
C LYS A 360 -4.94 -4.34 -10.88
N GLU A 361 -4.97 -5.46 -10.17
CA GLU A 361 -4.94 -5.56 -8.70
C GLU A 361 -3.50 -5.41 -8.15
N LEU A 362 -2.49 -5.60 -9.01
CA LEU A 362 -1.07 -5.54 -8.68
C LEU A 362 -0.27 -4.82 -9.78
N ILE A 363 0.74 -4.05 -9.37
CA ILE A 363 1.73 -3.43 -10.25
C ILE A 363 3.13 -3.83 -9.76
N ILE A 364 3.91 -4.48 -10.62
CA ILE A 364 5.35 -4.75 -10.43
C ILE A 364 6.13 -4.22 -11.65
N PRO A 365 7.46 -4.00 -11.57
CA PRO A 365 8.20 -3.47 -12.71
C PRO A 365 8.17 -4.42 -13.92
N GLU A 366 8.05 -3.87 -15.13
CA GLU A 366 7.88 -4.61 -16.39
C GLU A 366 8.97 -5.67 -16.62
N GLU A 367 10.20 -5.41 -16.18
CA GLU A 367 11.32 -6.36 -16.22
C GLU A 367 11.00 -7.68 -15.50
N TYR A 368 10.32 -7.63 -14.35
CA TYR A 368 9.91 -8.83 -13.60
C TYR A 368 8.69 -9.49 -14.23
N GLN A 369 7.74 -8.73 -14.79
CA GLN A 369 6.62 -9.30 -15.55
C GLN A 369 7.13 -10.15 -16.71
N LYS A 370 8.08 -9.60 -17.48
CA LYS A 370 8.71 -10.29 -18.62
C LYS A 370 9.50 -11.54 -18.17
N LYS A 371 10.34 -11.44 -17.14
CA LYS A 371 11.09 -12.59 -16.59
C LYS A 371 10.16 -13.70 -16.09
N ILE A 372 9.05 -13.34 -15.44
CA ILE A 372 8.05 -14.31 -14.97
C ILE A 372 7.38 -14.96 -16.18
N GLN A 373 6.88 -14.18 -17.15
CA GLN A 373 6.27 -14.72 -18.37
C GLN A 373 7.22 -15.66 -19.13
N GLU A 374 8.49 -15.30 -19.30
CA GLU A 374 9.50 -16.17 -19.93
C GLU A 374 9.65 -17.52 -19.21
N ILE A 375 9.64 -17.52 -17.86
CA ILE A 375 9.67 -18.75 -17.06
C ILE A 375 8.37 -19.56 -17.23
N LEU A 376 7.21 -18.90 -17.23
CA LEU A 376 5.91 -19.56 -17.43
C LEU A 376 5.82 -20.23 -18.82
N GLU A 377 6.33 -19.57 -19.86
CA GLU A 377 6.36 -20.08 -21.23
C GLU A 377 7.39 -21.22 -21.39
N GLU A 378 8.57 -21.10 -20.78
CA GLU A 378 9.58 -22.18 -20.76
C GLU A 378 9.02 -23.44 -20.10
N GLU A 379 8.40 -23.33 -18.92
CA GLU A 379 7.82 -24.48 -18.22
C GLU A 379 6.62 -25.09 -18.96
N LYS A 380 5.74 -24.27 -19.56
CA LYS A 380 4.62 -24.77 -20.39
C LYS A 380 5.12 -25.50 -21.64
N SER A 381 6.25 -25.10 -22.21
CA SER A 381 6.85 -25.78 -23.37
C SER A 381 7.35 -27.21 -23.07
N LYS A 382 7.61 -27.55 -21.80
CA LYS A 382 8.15 -28.87 -21.38
C LYS A 382 7.08 -29.96 -21.34
N GLY A 383 5.80 -29.60 -21.36
CA GLY A 383 4.67 -30.54 -21.44
C GLY A 383 4.36 -31.32 -20.15
N GLU A 384 5.16 -31.17 -19.08
CA GLU A 384 4.95 -31.84 -17.78
C GLU A 384 3.79 -31.24 -16.94
N TRP A 385 2.98 -30.36 -17.56
CA TRP A 385 1.92 -29.58 -16.91
C TRP A 385 0.59 -30.33 -16.76
N ILE A 386 0.60 -31.41 -15.98
CA ILE A 386 -0.61 -32.09 -15.50
C ILE A 386 -0.44 -32.53 -14.03
N TYR A 387 -1.50 -32.34 -13.24
CA TYR A 387 -1.69 -32.70 -11.81
C TYR A 387 -1.15 -31.72 -10.76
#